data_AF-A0A937W2B6-F1
#
_entry.id   AF-A0A937W2B6-F1
#
_cell.length_a   1.000
_cell.length_b   1.000
_cell.length_c   1.000
_cell.angle_alpha   90.00
_cell.angle_beta   90.00
_cell.angle_gamma   90.00
#
_symmetry.space_group_name_H-M   'P 1'
#
loop_
_entity.id
_entity.type
_entity.pdbx_description
1 polymer ?
#
loop_
_entity_poly.entity_id
_entity_poly.type
_entity_poly.pdbx_seq_one_letter_code
_entity_poly.pdbx_strand_id
1 'polypeptide(L)'
;MAPEPPPTVPAAVYVAGGMHAHTTRVAITGIDSCGTPSQAGIQTPLAMEGLSWPAGVALHGTPPVATHAQPLQIPLMVHTLRAHATSVYTSDVVHAAGAPAPHWGTPTVGATPHAPSTCQAQHIVYYDTHGARGHLASGTTGCGILLVDGDLEINGTFTWYGAILVNGGLRLSGDGVQHITGGVVVAGTVTATAGTDLQILYCSEAIAQPVRSLPLRILAWRDRFPNAP
;
A
#
# COMPACT_ATOMS: atom_id res chain seq x y z
N MET A 1 23.12 -2.94 -15.63
CA MET A 1 22.60 -2.62 -14.29
C MET A 1 21.33 -1.83 -14.47
N ALA A 2 20.28 -2.12 -13.71
CA ALA A 2 18.99 -1.45 -13.83
C ALA A 2 18.49 -1.03 -12.43
N PRO A 3 17.71 0.06 -12.33
CA PRO A 3 17.04 0.42 -11.08
C PRO A 3 16.07 -0.69 -10.67
N GLU A 4 15.83 -0.82 -9.36
CA GLU A 4 14.77 -1.69 -8.86
C GLU A 4 13.42 -1.18 -9.41
N PRO A 5 12.63 -2.04 -10.08
CA PRO A 5 11.32 -1.63 -10.57
C PRO A 5 10.40 -1.31 -9.38
N PRO A 6 9.52 -0.30 -9.52
CA PRO A 6 8.52 -0.02 -8.50
C PRO A 6 7.56 -1.21 -8.34
N PRO A 7 6.94 -1.38 -7.16
CA PRO A 7 5.90 -2.38 -6.99
C PRO A 7 4.75 -2.12 -7.96
N THR A 8 4.18 -3.18 -8.52
CA THR A 8 3.01 -3.10 -9.40
C THR A 8 1.77 -2.74 -8.59
N VAL A 9 1.26 -1.53 -8.78
CA VAL A 9 0.04 -1.04 -8.13
C VAL A 9 -0.93 -0.55 -9.20
N PRO A 10 -1.88 -1.41 -9.65
CA PRO A 10 -2.70 -1.14 -10.84
C PRO A 10 -3.95 -0.29 -10.56
N ALA A 11 -4.18 0.12 -9.32
CA ALA A 11 -5.32 0.91 -8.88
C ALA A 11 -5.00 1.63 -7.57
N ALA A 12 -5.84 2.57 -7.12
CA ALA A 12 -5.71 3.12 -5.77
C ALA A 12 -5.77 2.03 -4.70
N VAL A 13 -6.66 1.05 -4.90
CA VAL A 13 -6.74 -0.18 -4.11
C VAL A 13 -6.81 -1.39 -5.04
N TYR A 14 -5.82 -2.27 -4.96
CA TYR A 14 -5.93 -3.63 -5.47
C TYR A 14 -6.26 -4.58 -4.33
N VAL A 15 -7.26 -5.44 -4.51
CA VAL A 15 -7.68 -6.41 -3.49
C VAL A 15 -8.05 -7.76 -4.11
N ALA A 16 -7.40 -8.84 -3.65
CA ALA A 16 -7.67 -10.18 -4.16
C ALA A 16 -8.77 -10.93 -3.40
N GLY A 17 -8.94 -10.71 -2.10
CA GLY A 17 -9.93 -11.40 -1.25
C GLY A 17 -11.23 -10.64 -0.97
N GLY A 18 -11.49 -9.52 -1.66
CA GLY A 18 -12.71 -8.70 -1.51
C GLY A 18 -12.56 -7.48 -0.60
N MET A 19 -13.50 -6.55 -0.68
CA MET A 19 -13.49 -5.31 0.10
C MET A 19 -14.85 -5.01 0.69
N HIS A 20 -14.89 -4.78 2.01
CA HIS A 20 -16.10 -4.50 2.76
C HIS A 20 -15.92 -3.22 3.59
N ALA A 21 -16.62 -2.15 3.22
CA ALA A 21 -16.72 -0.96 4.05
C ALA A 21 -18.05 -0.97 4.80
N HIS A 22 -18.02 -0.59 6.07
CA HIS A 22 -19.21 -0.41 6.92
C HIS A 22 -19.46 1.06 7.27
N THR A 23 -18.78 1.98 6.57
CA THR A 23 -18.82 3.44 6.76
C THR A 23 -19.10 4.11 5.42
N THR A 24 -19.77 5.27 5.44
CA THR A 24 -19.98 6.11 4.26
C THR A 24 -18.81 7.07 4.01
N ARG A 25 -17.92 7.24 5.00
CA ARG A 25 -16.75 8.12 4.92
C ARG A 25 -15.58 7.39 4.26
N VAL A 26 -15.78 6.98 3.02
CA VAL A 26 -14.74 6.38 2.18
C VAL A 26 -14.64 7.17 0.90
N ALA A 27 -13.42 7.64 0.59
CA ALA A 27 -13.07 8.26 -0.66
C ALA A 27 -11.85 7.53 -1.24
N ILE A 28 -12.02 6.88 -2.39
CA ILE A 28 -10.96 6.18 -3.10
C ILE A 28 -10.89 6.74 -4.51
N THR A 29 -9.74 7.28 -4.90
CA THR A 29 -9.55 7.84 -6.23
C THR A 29 -8.34 7.24 -6.93
N GLY A 30 -8.58 6.59 -8.06
CA GLY A 30 -7.56 6.12 -9.00
C GLY A 30 -7.04 7.21 -9.93
N ILE A 31 -7.60 8.43 -9.87
CA ILE A 31 -7.10 9.57 -10.64
C ILE A 31 -5.74 9.96 -10.09
N ASP A 32 -4.71 9.88 -10.92
CA ASP A 32 -3.36 10.20 -10.52
C ASP A 32 -3.17 11.72 -10.50
N SER A 33 -3.10 12.30 -9.31
CA SER A 33 -2.92 13.74 -9.11
C SER A 33 -1.44 14.14 -8.97
N CYS A 34 -0.51 13.18 -9.00
CA CYS A 34 0.93 13.45 -8.85
C CYS A 34 1.76 12.96 -10.04
N GLY A 35 1.13 12.31 -11.01
CA GLY A 35 1.74 11.78 -12.22
C GLY A 35 0.69 11.42 -13.27
N THR A 36 1.04 10.52 -14.17
CA THR A 36 0.13 9.91 -15.15
C THR A 36 0.60 8.48 -15.46
N PRO A 37 -0.27 7.54 -15.88
CA PRO A 37 -1.71 7.69 -16.13
C PRO A 37 -2.59 7.40 -14.91
N SER A 38 -3.82 7.96 -14.93
CA SER A 38 -4.89 7.57 -14.00
C SER A 38 -5.23 6.09 -14.13
N GLN A 39 -5.55 5.48 -13.00
CA GLN A 39 -5.88 4.07 -12.85
C GLN A 39 -7.33 3.87 -12.39
N ALA A 40 -7.69 2.61 -12.16
CA ALA A 40 -8.94 2.31 -11.48
C ALA A 40 -8.91 2.76 -10.01
N GLY A 41 -10.08 3.06 -9.45
CA GLY A 41 -10.20 3.30 -8.01
C GLY A 41 -9.93 2.02 -7.24
N ILE A 42 -10.72 0.98 -7.53
CA ILE A 42 -10.53 -0.36 -7.01
C ILE A 42 -10.28 -1.32 -8.17
N GLN A 43 -9.33 -2.24 -8.02
CA GLN A 43 -9.13 -3.36 -8.95
C GLN A 43 -9.13 -4.69 -8.20
N THR A 44 -9.82 -5.70 -8.74
CA THR A 44 -9.93 -7.02 -8.11
C THR A 44 -10.08 -8.14 -9.14
N PRO A 45 -9.56 -9.35 -8.89
CA PRO A 45 -9.88 -10.54 -9.68
C PRO A 45 -11.32 -11.04 -9.47
N LEU A 46 -11.99 -10.59 -8.40
CA LEU A 46 -13.33 -11.03 -8.04
C LEU A 46 -14.40 -10.34 -8.88
N ALA A 47 -15.61 -10.90 -8.85
CA ALA A 47 -16.82 -10.22 -9.30
C ALA A 47 -17.25 -9.15 -8.28
N MET A 48 -18.19 -8.28 -8.68
CA MET A 48 -18.72 -7.21 -7.82
C MET A 48 -19.32 -7.70 -6.49
N GLU A 49 -19.77 -8.96 -6.40
CA GLU A 49 -20.33 -9.56 -5.17
C GLU A 49 -19.29 -9.69 -4.05
N GLY A 50 -17.99 -9.75 -4.39
CA GLY A 50 -16.89 -9.72 -3.41
C GLY A 50 -16.64 -8.34 -2.82
N LEU A 51 -17.43 -7.34 -3.20
CA LEU A 51 -17.28 -5.94 -2.83
C LEU A 51 -18.58 -5.43 -2.19
N SER A 52 -18.49 -4.77 -1.03
CA SER A 52 -19.66 -4.16 -0.38
C SER A 52 -19.30 -2.87 0.33
N TRP A 53 -20.19 -1.89 0.22
CA TRP A 53 -20.12 -0.61 0.94
C TRP A 53 -21.50 0.06 0.95
N PRO A 54 -21.77 0.94 1.93
CA PRO A 54 -22.99 1.73 1.95
C PRO A 54 -23.06 2.71 0.77
N ALA A 55 -24.27 3.17 0.44
CA ALA A 55 -24.44 4.29 -0.48
C ALA A 55 -23.76 5.55 0.08
N GLY A 56 -23.07 6.30 -0.77
CA GLY A 56 -22.35 7.53 -0.40
C GLY A 56 -20.82 7.41 -0.37
N VAL A 57 -20.26 6.21 -0.52
CA VAL A 57 -18.82 6.03 -0.76
C VAL A 57 -18.43 6.66 -2.10
N ALA A 58 -17.40 7.51 -2.08
CA ALA A 58 -16.87 8.17 -3.27
C ALA A 58 -15.79 7.30 -3.92
N LEU A 59 -16.08 6.76 -5.10
CA LEU A 59 -15.13 6.00 -5.92
C LEU A 59 -14.89 6.75 -7.22
N HIS A 60 -13.63 7.10 -7.47
CA HIS A 60 -13.18 7.76 -8.69
C HIS A 60 -12.05 6.96 -9.33
N GLY A 61 -11.92 7.08 -10.65
CA GLY A 61 -10.94 6.32 -11.44
C GLY A 61 -11.54 5.96 -12.79
N THR A 62 -10.69 5.46 -13.68
CA THR A 62 -11.09 5.07 -15.04
C THR A 62 -10.72 3.61 -15.28
N PRO A 63 -11.60 2.64 -14.93
CA PRO A 63 -12.94 2.79 -14.33
C PRO A 63 -12.91 2.96 -12.79
N PRO A 64 -14.00 3.35 -12.12
CA PRO A 64 -14.04 3.41 -10.65
C PRO A 64 -13.76 2.06 -9.98
N VAL A 65 -14.28 0.98 -10.58
CA VAL A 65 -14.01 -0.41 -10.16
C VAL A 65 -13.71 -1.24 -11.40
N ALA A 66 -12.57 -1.95 -11.38
CA ALA A 66 -12.17 -2.92 -12.40
C ALA A 66 -12.20 -4.34 -11.80
N THR A 67 -13.13 -5.18 -12.25
CA THR A 67 -13.28 -6.57 -11.82
C THR A 67 -12.59 -7.54 -12.78
N HIS A 68 -12.48 -8.81 -12.39
CA HIS A 68 -11.86 -9.87 -13.22
C HIS A 68 -10.44 -9.57 -13.68
N ALA A 69 -9.69 -8.79 -12.89
CA ALA A 69 -8.30 -8.51 -13.16
C ALA A 69 -7.42 -9.75 -12.99
N GLN A 70 -6.25 -9.74 -13.62
CA GLN A 70 -5.24 -10.78 -13.40
C GLN A 70 -4.74 -10.73 -11.95
N PRO A 71 -4.65 -11.89 -11.26
CA PRO A 71 -4.12 -11.94 -9.90
C PRO A 71 -2.66 -11.48 -9.83
N LEU A 72 -2.37 -10.51 -8.97
CA LEU A 72 -1.00 -10.09 -8.67
C LEU A 72 -0.28 -11.12 -7.78
N GLN A 73 1.02 -11.26 -7.99
CA GLN A 73 1.90 -12.09 -7.16
C GLN A 73 2.39 -11.30 -5.94
N ILE A 74 1.45 -10.91 -5.07
CA ILE A 74 1.72 -10.09 -3.87
C ILE A 74 2.77 -10.74 -2.93
N PRO A 75 2.74 -12.07 -2.65
CA PRO A 75 3.78 -12.70 -1.85
C PRO A 75 5.18 -12.49 -2.44
N LEU A 76 5.32 -12.60 -3.76
CA LEU A 76 6.60 -12.40 -4.45
C LEU A 76 7.05 -10.93 -4.40
N MET A 77 6.12 -9.98 -4.52
CA MET A 77 6.42 -8.55 -4.41
C MET A 77 6.94 -8.20 -3.01
N VAL A 78 6.25 -8.67 -1.96
CA VAL A 78 6.70 -8.50 -0.56
C VAL A 78 8.05 -9.17 -0.34
N HIS A 79 8.22 -10.41 -0.80
CA HIS A 79 9.47 -11.15 -0.67
C HIS A 79 10.66 -10.48 -1.38
N THR A 80 10.44 -9.84 -2.53
CA THR A 80 11.50 -9.16 -3.28
C THR A 80 11.90 -7.87 -2.58
N LEU A 81 10.92 -7.03 -2.21
CA LEU A 81 11.19 -5.72 -1.65
C LEU A 81 11.67 -5.75 -0.20
N ARG A 82 11.38 -6.82 0.58
CA ARG A 82 11.86 -6.94 1.96
C ARG A 82 13.38 -6.97 2.07
N ALA A 83 14.08 -7.40 1.01
CA ALA A 83 15.55 -7.38 0.97
C ALA A 83 16.13 -5.95 1.04
N HIS A 84 15.29 -4.95 0.75
CA HIS A 84 15.62 -3.53 0.80
C HIS A 84 15.00 -2.81 2.01
N ALA A 85 14.41 -3.55 2.95
CA ALA A 85 13.78 -2.97 4.13
C ALA A 85 14.79 -2.19 4.98
N THR A 86 14.49 -0.90 5.22
CA THR A 86 15.22 -0.04 6.15
C THR A 86 14.79 -0.27 7.60
N SER A 87 13.60 -0.84 7.81
CA SER A 87 13.05 -1.16 9.13
C SER A 87 12.36 -2.51 9.06
N VAL A 88 12.71 -3.41 9.96
CA VAL A 88 12.21 -4.79 10.00
C VAL A 88 11.63 -5.07 11.38
N TYR A 89 10.39 -5.55 11.40
CA TYR A 89 9.65 -5.92 12.61
C TYR A 89 9.16 -7.36 12.48
N THR A 90 9.58 -8.22 13.40
CA THR A 90 9.11 -9.61 13.50
C THR A 90 8.10 -9.76 14.65
N SER A 91 7.47 -10.94 14.80
CA SER A 91 6.38 -11.24 15.76
C SER A 91 6.60 -10.78 17.20
N ASP A 92 7.85 -10.57 17.60
CA ASP A 92 8.24 -10.15 18.95
C ASP A 92 8.12 -8.63 19.15
N VAL A 93 7.92 -7.88 18.05
CA VAL A 93 7.90 -6.41 17.97
C VAL A 93 6.75 -5.89 17.09
N VAL A 94 5.80 -6.75 16.69
CA VAL A 94 4.55 -6.27 16.10
C VAL A 94 3.90 -5.36 17.15
N HIS A 95 3.70 -4.08 16.84
CA HIS A 95 3.29 -3.08 17.81
C HIS A 95 1.99 -3.52 18.49
N ALA A 96 2.10 -4.08 19.70
CA ALA A 96 0.95 -4.53 20.45
C ALA A 96 -0.03 -3.36 20.64
N ALA A 97 -1.31 -3.68 20.81
CA ALA A 97 -2.31 -2.67 21.12
C ALA A 97 -1.85 -1.82 22.32
N GLY A 98 -1.70 -0.50 22.11
CA GLY A 98 -1.21 0.44 23.12
C GLY A 98 0.29 0.80 23.04
N ALA A 99 1.06 0.21 22.13
CA ALA A 99 2.42 0.66 21.84
C ALA A 99 2.43 2.08 21.24
N PRO A 100 3.49 2.88 21.44
CA PRO A 100 3.63 4.18 20.79
C PRO A 100 3.49 4.06 19.28
N ALA A 101 2.80 5.02 18.67
CA ALA A 101 2.63 5.06 17.23
C ALA A 101 3.99 5.19 16.52
N PRO A 102 4.36 4.25 15.65
CA PRO A 102 5.59 4.36 14.89
C PRO A 102 5.55 5.54 13.90
N HIS A 103 6.74 6.03 13.58
CA HIS A 103 6.94 7.19 12.72
C HIS A 103 8.09 6.92 11.75
N TRP A 104 7.78 6.86 10.46
CA TRP A 104 8.76 6.69 9.37
C TRP A 104 8.69 7.86 8.39
N GLY A 105 8.65 9.07 8.94
CA GLY A 105 8.46 10.31 8.19
C GLY A 105 7.07 10.90 8.37
N THR A 106 6.96 12.19 8.07
CA THR A 106 5.70 12.96 8.21
C THR A 106 5.26 13.45 6.83
N PRO A 107 4.26 12.80 6.22
CA PRO A 107 3.64 13.33 5.03
C PRO A 107 3.07 14.73 5.30
N THR A 108 3.42 15.68 4.44
CA THR A 108 2.76 16.99 4.43
C THR A 108 1.48 16.83 3.63
N VAL A 109 0.33 16.94 4.31
CA VAL A 109 -0.99 16.77 3.71
C VAL A 109 -1.22 17.85 2.64
N GLY A 110 -1.85 17.46 1.53
CA GLY A 110 -2.23 18.40 0.48
C GLY A 110 -3.28 19.41 0.95
N ALA A 111 -3.49 20.47 0.16
CA ALA A 111 -4.43 21.54 0.50
C ALA A 111 -5.90 21.08 0.55
N THR A 112 -6.23 19.91 -0.01
CA THR A 112 -7.56 19.29 0.04
C THR A 112 -7.43 17.77 0.23
N PRO A 113 -8.50 17.06 0.63
CA PRO A 113 -8.51 15.58 0.69
C PRO A 113 -8.22 14.89 -0.65
N HIS A 114 -8.33 15.62 -1.77
CA HIS A 114 -8.03 15.13 -3.12
C HIS A 114 -6.66 15.61 -3.64
N ALA A 115 -5.96 16.44 -2.87
CA ALA A 115 -4.61 16.87 -3.18
C ALA A 115 -3.62 15.85 -2.59
N PRO A 116 -2.63 15.40 -3.37
CA PRO A 116 -1.66 14.43 -2.88
C PRO A 116 -0.86 15.02 -1.73
N SER A 117 -0.65 14.20 -0.70
CA SER A 117 0.39 14.50 0.28
C SER A 117 1.76 14.51 -0.39
N THR A 118 2.76 15.06 0.27
CA THR A 118 4.17 14.96 -0.17
C THR A 118 5.03 14.47 0.97
N CYS A 119 6.11 13.76 0.66
CA CYS A 119 7.11 13.41 1.65
C CYS A 119 8.50 13.23 1.03
N GLN A 120 9.53 13.60 1.80
CA GLN A 120 10.93 13.45 1.38
C GLN A 120 11.58 12.18 1.92
N ALA A 121 11.02 11.60 2.99
CA ALA A 121 11.52 10.35 3.55
C ALA A 121 11.15 9.15 2.67
N GLN A 122 12.05 8.17 2.61
CA GLN A 122 11.96 7.00 1.72
C GLN A 122 12.27 5.73 2.51
N HIS A 123 11.33 5.30 3.36
CA HIS A 123 11.48 4.09 4.14
C HIS A 123 10.90 2.88 3.41
N ILE A 124 11.55 1.73 3.55
CA ILE A 124 10.93 0.44 3.25
C ILE A 124 10.75 -0.26 4.60
N VAL A 125 9.51 -0.33 5.04
CA VAL A 125 9.12 -0.88 6.34
C VAL A 125 8.57 -2.27 6.11
N TYR A 126 9.16 -3.28 6.75
CA TYR A 126 8.75 -4.68 6.62
C TYR A 126 8.26 -5.24 7.96
N TYR A 127 7.05 -5.79 7.95
CA TYR A 127 6.47 -6.56 9.04
C TYR A 127 6.38 -8.03 8.64
N ASP A 128 7.00 -8.92 9.41
CA ASP A 128 6.73 -10.35 9.40
C ASP A 128 5.84 -10.68 10.61
N THR A 129 4.58 -11.02 10.36
CA THR A 129 3.64 -11.29 11.45
C THR A 129 3.71 -12.73 11.95
N HIS A 130 4.43 -13.63 11.27
CA HIS A 130 4.47 -15.07 11.54
C HIS A 130 3.06 -15.70 11.73
N GLY A 131 2.06 -15.22 10.98
CA GLY A 131 0.69 -15.70 11.06
C GLY A 131 -0.16 -15.08 12.17
N ALA A 132 0.40 -14.19 12.99
CA ALA A 132 -0.38 -13.28 13.83
C ALA A 132 -0.92 -12.10 12.99
N ARG A 133 -1.64 -11.18 13.64
CA ARG A 133 -2.09 -9.93 13.04
C ARG A 133 -1.14 -8.79 13.43
N GLY A 134 -0.58 -8.13 12.42
CA GLY A 134 0.12 -6.86 12.51
C GLY A 134 -0.81 -5.79 13.08
N HIS A 135 -0.33 -4.95 14.00
CA HIS A 135 -1.11 -3.84 14.54
C HIS A 135 -0.33 -2.53 14.39
N LEU A 136 -0.98 -1.49 13.88
CA LEU A 136 -0.48 -0.11 13.84
C LEU A 136 -1.42 0.79 14.65
N ALA A 137 -0.84 1.47 15.63
CA ALA A 137 -1.58 2.32 16.56
C ALA A 137 -2.00 3.66 15.92
N SER A 138 -2.98 4.32 16.54
CA SER A 138 -3.45 5.64 16.10
C SER A 138 -2.34 6.67 16.21
N GLY A 139 -2.22 7.52 15.19
CA GLY A 139 -1.14 8.50 15.04
C GLY A 139 0.06 7.97 14.25
N THR A 140 0.00 6.74 13.72
CA THR A 140 1.06 6.19 12.89
C THR A 140 1.20 7.02 11.60
N THR A 141 2.43 7.44 11.31
CA THR A 141 2.76 8.18 10.09
C THR A 141 3.97 7.59 9.40
N GLY A 142 4.01 7.65 8.07
CA GLY A 142 5.20 7.22 7.36
C GLY A 142 5.22 7.54 5.87
N CYS A 143 6.41 7.38 5.31
CA CYS A 143 6.70 7.67 3.92
C CYS A 143 7.55 6.55 3.32
N GLY A 144 7.05 5.97 2.23
CA GLY A 144 7.71 4.98 1.42
C GLY A 144 6.87 3.73 1.20
N ILE A 145 7.48 2.55 1.34
CA ILE A 145 6.81 1.28 1.08
C ILE A 145 6.60 0.54 2.40
N LEU A 146 5.34 0.25 2.73
CA LEU A 146 4.97 -0.63 3.83
C LEU A 146 4.71 -2.03 3.27
N LEU A 147 5.48 -3.01 3.75
CA LEU A 147 5.41 -4.41 3.37
C LEU A 147 4.94 -5.20 4.59
N VAL A 148 3.90 -6.01 4.43
CA VAL A 148 3.42 -6.90 5.49
C VAL A 148 3.33 -8.31 4.94
N ASP A 149 4.03 -9.24 5.58
CA ASP A 149 3.86 -10.67 5.40
C ASP A 149 2.90 -11.20 6.46
N GLY A 150 1.62 -11.34 6.09
CA GLY A 150 0.50 -11.66 6.97
C GLY A 150 -0.57 -10.57 7.04
N ASP A 151 -1.41 -10.62 8.07
CA ASP A 151 -2.54 -9.70 8.28
C ASP A 151 -2.08 -8.37 8.90
N LEU A 152 -2.73 -7.26 8.54
CA LEU A 152 -2.48 -5.93 9.13
C LEU A 152 -3.79 -5.31 9.65
N GLU A 153 -3.73 -4.72 10.85
CA GLU A 153 -4.76 -3.86 11.40
C GLU A 153 -4.23 -2.47 11.69
N ILE A 154 -4.90 -1.46 11.15
CA ILE A 154 -4.59 -0.05 11.35
C ILE A 154 -5.73 0.56 12.16
N ASN A 155 -5.39 1.10 13.33
CA ASN A 155 -6.36 1.65 14.27
C ASN A 155 -6.27 3.17 14.38
N GLY A 156 -7.40 3.86 14.28
CA GLY A 156 -7.51 5.31 14.44
C GLY A 156 -6.89 6.09 13.29
N THR A 157 -6.20 7.18 13.60
CA THR A 157 -5.59 8.07 12.61
C THR A 157 -4.34 7.45 12.02
N PHE A 158 -4.23 7.45 10.69
CA PHE A 158 -3.08 6.91 9.96
C PHE A 158 -2.76 7.81 8.78
N THR A 159 -1.49 8.09 8.53
CA THR A 159 -1.09 8.88 7.35
C THR A 159 0.11 8.25 6.66
N TRP A 160 -0.08 7.87 5.39
CA TRP A 160 0.95 7.22 4.60
C TRP A 160 1.15 7.90 3.25
N TYR A 161 2.41 8.11 2.89
CA TYR A 161 2.82 8.53 1.55
C TYR A 161 3.64 7.43 0.89
N GLY A 162 3.04 6.69 -0.04
CA GLY A 162 3.67 5.65 -0.85
C GLY A 162 2.85 4.36 -0.92
N ALA A 163 3.49 3.25 -1.24
CA ALA A 163 2.81 1.97 -1.46
C ALA A 163 2.63 1.17 -0.16
N ILE A 164 1.49 0.49 -0.01
CA ILE A 164 1.21 -0.45 1.08
C ILE A 164 0.89 -1.81 0.46
N LEU A 165 1.70 -2.83 0.76
CA LEU A 165 1.55 -4.19 0.26
C LEU A 165 1.31 -5.13 1.44
N VAL A 166 0.17 -5.81 1.46
CA VAL A 166 -0.23 -6.73 2.53
C VAL A 166 -0.46 -8.12 1.95
N ASN A 167 0.41 -9.06 2.31
CA ASN A 167 0.29 -10.48 1.95
C ASN A 167 -0.65 -11.22 2.92
N GLY A 168 -1.83 -10.66 3.14
CA GLY A 168 -2.85 -11.12 4.07
C GLY A 168 -4.06 -10.20 4.02
N GLY A 169 -4.89 -10.17 5.06
CA GLY A 169 -6.01 -9.25 5.20
C GLY A 169 -5.59 -7.88 5.72
N LEU A 170 -6.32 -6.83 5.33
CA LEU A 170 -6.15 -5.47 5.83
C LEU A 170 -7.42 -5.03 6.56
N ARG A 171 -7.31 -4.75 7.85
CA ARG A 171 -8.39 -4.22 8.68
C ARG A 171 -8.11 -2.76 9.03
N LEU A 172 -9.06 -1.90 8.71
CA LEU A 172 -9.04 -0.47 8.99
C LEU A 172 -10.14 -0.22 10.03
N SER A 173 -9.74 0.19 11.24
CA SER A 173 -10.66 0.38 12.36
C SER A 173 -10.34 1.60 13.20
N GLY A 174 -11.21 1.90 14.16
CA GLY A 174 -11.08 3.04 15.08
C GLY A 174 -11.62 4.34 14.50
N ASP A 175 -11.85 5.29 15.41
CA ASP A 175 -12.36 6.61 15.09
C ASP A 175 -11.18 7.53 14.75
N GLY A 176 -11.01 7.82 13.46
CA GLY A 176 -9.89 8.61 12.96
C GLY A 176 -9.87 8.67 11.44
N VAL A 177 -9.05 9.57 10.91
CA VAL A 177 -8.83 9.72 9.47
C VAL A 177 -7.62 8.91 9.05
N GLN A 178 -7.82 8.03 8.08
CA GLN A 178 -6.79 7.19 7.48
C GLN A 178 -6.54 7.71 6.08
N HIS A 179 -5.48 8.48 5.93
CA HIS A 179 -5.11 9.17 4.71
C HIS A 179 -3.91 8.47 4.05
N ILE A 180 -4.11 7.98 2.84
CA ILE A 180 -3.09 7.26 2.08
C ILE A 180 -2.95 7.94 0.72
N THR A 181 -1.78 8.51 0.45
CA THR A 181 -1.39 8.99 -0.88
C THR A 181 -0.40 8.00 -1.48
N GLY A 182 -0.75 7.31 -2.55
CA GLY A 182 0.09 6.28 -3.16
C GLY A 182 -0.74 5.13 -3.69
N GLY A 183 -0.69 3.95 -3.07
CA GLY A 183 -1.64 2.90 -3.39
C GLY A 183 -1.52 1.67 -2.51
N VAL A 184 -2.62 0.92 -2.43
CA VAL A 184 -2.78 -0.18 -1.49
C VAL A 184 -3.00 -1.48 -2.25
N VAL A 185 -2.25 -2.52 -1.93
CA VAL A 185 -2.31 -3.83 -2.59
C VAL A 185 -2.45 -4.91 -1.52
N VAL A 186 -3.56 -5.65 -1.55
CA VAL A 186 -3.92 -6.61 -0.49
C VAL A 186 -4.25 -7.98 -1.09
N ALA A 187 -3.63 -9.03 -0.57
CA ALA A 187 -3.85 -10.41 -1.01
C ALA A 187 -5.14 -11.02 -0.44
N GLY A 188 -5.48 -10.66 0.80
CA GLY A 188 -6.71 -11.05 1.47
C GLY A 188 -7.83 -10.03 1.29
N THR A 189 -8.68 -9.93 2.31
CA THR A 189 -9.83 -9.03 2.34
C THR A 189 -9.46 -7.69 2.96
N VAL A 190 -10.01 -6.60 2.41
CA VAL A 190 -9.96 -5.26 3.01
C VAL A 190 -11.26 -5.00 3.76
N THR A 191 -11.19 -4.65 5.04
CA THR A 191 -12.37 -4.30 5.84
C THR A 191 -12.21 -2.95 6.51
N ALA A 192 -13.14 -2.02 6.26
CA ALA A 192 -13.21 -0.73 6.96
C ALA A 192 -14.44 -0.69 7.89
N THR A 193 -14.23 -0.43 9.19
CA THR A 193 -15.33 -0.43 10.17
C THR A 193 -16.11 0.89 10.19
N ALA A 194 -17.29 0.92 10.82
CA ALA A 194 -18.22 2.05 10.78
C ALA A 194 -17.65 3.39 11.31
N GLY A 195 -16.64 3.34 12.19
CA GLY A 195 -15.96 4.50 12.78
C GLY A 195 -14.84 5.10 11.91
N THR A 196 -14.44 4.40 10.85
CA THR A 196 -13.28 4.79 10.03
C THR A 196 -13.66 5.86 8.98
N ASP A 197 -12.76 6.83 8.78
CA ASP A 197 -12.76 7.75 7.65
C ASP A 197 -11.55 7.40 6.77
N LEU A 198 -11.81 6.82 5.60
CA LEU A 198 -10.77 6.30 4.72
C LEU A 198 -10.62 7.17 3.48
N GLN A 199 -9.43 7.69 3.26
CA GLN A 199 -9.08 8.51 2.11
C GLN A 199 -7.87 7.90 1.41
N ILE A 200 -8.07 7.36 0.21
CA ILE A 200 -6.99 6.79 -0.60
C ILE A 200 -6.94 7.53 -1.93
N LEU A 201 -5.81 8.19 -2.16
CA LEU A 201 -5.49 8.91 -3.38
C LEU A 201 -4.37 8.20 -4.11
N TYR A 202 -4.65 7.72 -5.32
CA TYR A 202 -3.62 7.13 -6.15
C TYR A 202 -2.56 8.16 -6.53
N CYS A 203 -1.30 7.78 -6.36
CA CYS A 203 -0.17 8.63 -6.72
C CYS A 203 1.01 7.77 -7.18
N SER A 204 1.26 7.75 -8.50
CA SER A 204 2.33 6.93 -9.09
C SER A 204 3.73 7.38 -8.66
N GLU A 205 3.94 8.68 -8.45
CA GLU A 205 5.23 9.19 -7.97
C GLU A 205 5.50 8.73 -6.53
N ALA A 206 4.50 8.73 -5.64
CA ALA A 206 4.66 8.23 -4.27
C ALA A 206 5.03 6.74 -4.23
N ILE A 207 4.53 5.96 -5.18
CA ILE A 207 4.84 4.54 -5.34
C ILE A 207 6.28 4.34 -5.85
N ALA A 208 6.71 5.17 -6.81
CA ALA A 208 8.01 5.02 -7.48
C ALA A 208 9.18 5.64 -6.72
N GLN A 209 8.95 6.73 -5.98
CA GLN A 209 10.02 7.50 -5.33
C GLN A 209 10.91 6.65 -4.39
N PRO A 210 10.40 5.73 -3.55
CA PRO A 210 11.22 4.99 -2.61
C PRO A 210 12.16 3.98 -3.27
N VAL A 211 11.81 3.43 -4.44
CA VAL A 211 12.68 2.48 -5.15
C VAL A 211 13.77 3.18 -5.96
N ARG A 212 13.62 4.47 -6.27
CA ARG A 212 14.61 5.24 -7.07
C ARG A 212 15.94 5.44 -6.33
N SER A 213 15.96 5.37 -5.00
CA SER A 213 17.16 5.45 -4.20
C SER A 213 17.82 4.10 -3.91
N LEU A 214 17.21 3.00 -4.36
CA LEU A 214 17.77 1.66 -4.17
C LEU A 214 18.98 1.42 -5.08
N PRO A 215 19.95 0.59 -4.63
CA PRO A 215 21.10 0.25 -5.44
C PRO A 215 20.68 -0.49 -6.71
N LEU A 216 21.42 -0.24 -7.80
CA LEU A 216 21.15 -0.90 -9.08
C LEU A 216 21.40 -2.40 -8.99
N ARG A 217 20.55 -3.19 -9.65
CA ARG A 217 20.73 -4.64 -9.78
C ARG A 217 21.43 -5.01 -11.09
N ILE A 218 22.33 -5.98 -11.01
CA ILE A 218 22.89 -6.65 -12.18
C ILE A 218 21.85 -7.67 -12.65
N LEU A 219 21.21 -7.41 -13.79
CA LEU A 219 20.17 -8.29 -14.35
C LEU A 219 20.76 -9.48 -15.12
N ALA A 220 21.90 -9.27 -15.75
CA ALA A 220 22.63 -10.29 -16.46
C ALA A 220 24.10 -9.88 -16.54
N TRP A 221 24.98 -10.86 -16.46
CA TRP A 221 26.37 -10.72 -16.85
C TRP A 221 26.73 -11.89 -17.74
N ARG A 222 27.49 -11.62 -18.79
CA ARG A 222 28.01 -12.65 -19.69
C ARG A 222 29.51 -12.44 -19.82
N ASP A 223 30.27 -13.41 -19.33
CA ASP A 223 31.69 -13.49 -19.68
C ASP A 223 31.86 -13.94 -21.12
N ARG A 224 32.90 -13.43 -21.78
CA ARG A 224 33.38 -13.97 -23.05
C ARG A 224 34.87 -14.18 -22.94
N PHE A 225 35.29 -15.43 -22.77
CA PHE A 225 36.68 -15.79 -22.99
C PHE A 225 36.99 -15.69 -24.48
N PRO A 226 38.05 -14.97 -24.89
CA PRO A 226 38.58 -15.10 -26.23
C PRO A 226 39.11 -16.53 -26.39
N ASN A 227 38.77 -17.18 -27.50
CA ASN A 227 39.37 -18.46 -27.87
C ASN A 227 40.89 -18.30 -27.87
N ALA A 228 41.58 -19.06 -27.02
CA ALA A 228 43.03 -19.18 -27.10
C ALA A 228 43.39 -19.83 -28.46
N PRO A 229 44.47 -19.37 -29.12
CA PRO A 229 44.85 -19.78 -30.46
C PRO A 229 45.21 -21.26 -30.57
#